data_AF-A0A1H8XP27-F1
#
_entry.id   AF-A0A1H8XP27-F1
#
_cell.length_a   1.000
_cell.length_b   1.000
_cell.length_c   1.000
_cell.angle_alpha   90.00
_cell.angle_beta   90.00
_cell.angle_gamma   90.00
#
_symmetry.space_group_name_H-M   'P 1'
#
loop_
_entity.id
_entity.type
_entity.pdbx_description
1 polymer ?
#
loop_
_entity_poly.entity_id
_entity_poly.type
_entity_poly.pdbx_seq_one_letter_code
_entity_poly.pdbx_strand_id
1 'polypeptide(L)'
;MTKHISGTEVVVNRKAKNGFYVYTSDALPGLYVASRDDQRAYDDVLESIRQLYHLDFGMDVEVVHIVSHEEFIARMPAGERAREIMHDRTADLMADDGVLTFAVTRMGAAAHI
;
A
#
# COMPACT_ATOMS: atom_id res chain seq x y z
N MET A 1 -5.74 -0.11 19.73
CA MET A 1 -6.98 0.69 19.62
C MET A 1 -7.31 0.82 18.14
N THR A 2 -8.31 0.10 17.65
CA THR A 2 -8.73 0.15 16.24
C THR A 2 -9.55 1.43 16.05
N LYS A 3 -8.95 2.46 15.44
CA LYS A 3 -9.61 3.73 15.16
C LYS A 3 -10.66 3.45 14.08
N HIS A 4 -11.95 3.60 14.39
CA HIS A 4 -13.00 3.55 13.38
C HIS A 4 -12.86 4.77 12.46
N ILE A 5 -12.25 4.58 11.30
CA ILE A 5 -12.14 5.61 10.27
C ILE A 5 -13.31 5.38 9.31
N SER A 6 -14.27 6.32 9.29
CA SER A 6 -15.51 6.19 8.50
C SER A 6 -15.23 6.50 7.02
N GLY A 7 -14.79 5.51 6.24
CA GLY A 7 -14.20 5.75 4.92
C GLY A 7 -14.15 4.55 3.95
N THR A 8 -13.85 4.81 2.67
CA THR A 8 -13.73 3.82 1.58
C THR A 8 -12.45 2.99 1.65
N GLU A 9 -12.50 1.66 1.69
CA GLU A 9 -11.29 0.85 1.70
C GLU A 9 -10.61 0.61 0.33
N VAL A 10 -9.33 1.01 0.15
CA VAL A 10 -8.46 0.71 -1.00
C VAL A 10 -7.47 -0.41 -0.68
N VAL A 11 -7.56 -1.54 -1.36
CA VAL A 11 -6.67 -2.70 -1.18
C VAL A 11 -5.34 -2.50 -1.89
N VAL A 12 -4.19 -2.70 -1.23
CA VAL A 12 -2.86 -2.56 -1.83
C VAL A 12 -2.05 -3.86 -1.70
N ASN A 13 -1.68 -4.40 -2.85
CA ASN A 13 -0.87 -5.60 -2.99
C ASN A 13 0.60 -5.21 -2.99
N ARG A 14 1.41 -5.88 -2.17
CA ARG A 14 2.87 -5.71 -2.13
C ARG A 14 3.56 -6.93 -2.73
N LYS A 15 4.56 -6.71 -3.58
CA LYS A 15 5.40 -7.76 -4.16
C LYS A 15 6.87 -7.36 -4.12
N ALA A 16 7.75 -8.27 -3.73
CA ALA A 16 9.19 -8.09 -3.92
C ALA A 16 9.60 -8.64 -5.29
N LYS A 17 10.25 -7.81 -6.12
CA LYS A 17 10.71 -8.19 -7.46
C LYS A 17 12.05 -7.53 -7.77
N ASN A 18 13.08 -8.33 -8.07
CA ASN A 18 14.41 -7.85 -8.47
C ASN A 18 15.01 -6.81 -7.50
N GLY A 19 14.82 -7.01 -6.19
CA GLY A 19 15.29 -6.07 -5.16
C GLY A 19 14.47 -4.78 -5.04
N PHE A 20 13.29 -4.72 -5.66
CA PHE A 20 12.30 -3.66 -5.46
C PHE A 20 11.08 -4.20 -4.72
N TYR A 21 10.53 -3.37 -3.85
CA TYR A 21 9.23 -3.53 -3.23
C TYR A 21 8.22 -2.73 -4.03
N VAL A 22 7.26 -3.45 -4.62
CA VAL A 22 6.28 -2.92 -5.55
C VAL A 22 4.90 -3.00 -4.91
N TYR A 23 4.22 -1.86 -4.85
CA TYR A 23 2.87 -1.71 -4.31
C TYR A 23 1.90 -1.37 -5.45
N THR A 24 0.79 -2.09 -5.52
CA THR A 24 -0.23 -1.99 -6.58
C THR A 24 -1.63 -2.16 -6.01
N SER A 25 -2.68 -1.78 -6.74
CA SER A 25 -4.07 -2.01 -6.31
C SER A 25 -4.94 -2.43 -7.48
N ASP A 26 -5.73 -3.49 -7.29
CA ASP A 26 -6.78 -3.87 -8.25
C ASP A 26 -8.01 -2.97 -8.13
N ALA A 27 -8.25 -2.41 -6.93
CA ALA A 27 -9.36 -1.50 -6.65
C ALA A 27 -9.09 -0.07 -7.13
N LEU A 28 -7.81 0.31 -7.25
CA LEU A 28 -7.37 1.61 -7.76
C LEU A 28 -6.39 1.42 -8.93
N PRO A 29 -6.90 1.19 -10.15
CA PRO A 29 -6.08 1.09 -11.34
C PRO A 29 -5.19 2.32 -11.51
N GLY A 30 -3.92 2.10 -11.85
CA GLY A 30 -2.92 3.18 -11.95
C GLY A 30 -2.05 3.35 -10.71
N LEU A 31 -2.42 2.75 -9.57
CA LEU A 31 -1.53 2.70 -8.42
C LEU A 31 -0.33 1.78 -8.71
N TYR A 32 0.85 2.38 -8.79
CA TYR A 32 2.12 1.68 -8.92
C TYR A 32 3.22 2.45 -8.21
N VAL A 33 3.71 1.91 -7.09
CA VAL A 33 4.83 2.48 -6.33
C VAL A 33 5.92 1.44 -6.22
N ALA A 34 7.15 1.78 -6.58
CA ALA A 34 8.28 0.86 -6.53
C ALA A 34 9.51 1.54 -5.93
N SER A 35 10.11 0.92 -4.92
CA SER A 35 11.35 1.38 -4.28
C SER A 35 12.20 0.19 -3.86
N ARG A 36 13.52 0.39 -3.76
CA ARG A 36 14.42 -0.58 -3.10
C ARG A 36 14.35 -0.54 -1.59
N ASP A 37 13.79 0.53 -1.04
CA ASP A 37 13.50 0.71 0.38
C ASP A 37 12.00 0.50 0.58
N ASP A 38 11.66 -0.57 1.31
CA ASP A 38 10.28 -1.01 1.52
C ASP A 38 9.46 0.00 2.32
N GLN A 39 10.04 0.55 3.39
CA GLN A 39 9.40 1.55 4.22
C GLN A 39 9.10 2.80 3.39
N ARG A 40 10.05 3.22 2.56
CA ARG A 40 9.83 4.35 1.65
C ARG A 40 8.72 4.08 0.64
N ALA A 41 8.70 2.90 0.00
CA ALA A 41 7.62 2.56 -0.92
C ALA A 41 6.27 2.52 -0.20
N TYR A 42 6.22 1.99 1.03
CA TYR A 42 5.03 1.99 1.85
C TYR A 42 4.49 3.40 2.08
N ASP A 43 5.36 4.34 2.48
CA ASP A 43 4.96 5.72 2.76
C ASP A 43 4.52 6.46 1.47
N ASP A 44 5.21 6.22 0.35
CA ASP A 44 4.92 6.83 -0.96
C ASP A 44 3.56 6.39 -1.56
N VAL A 45 2.98 5.27 -1.08
CA VAL A 45 1.62 4.82 -1.47
C VAL A 45 0.57 5.86 -1.11
N LEU A 46 0.67 6.51 0.05
CA LEU A 46 -0.33 7.48 0.49
C LEU A 46 -0.46 8.63 -0.50
N GLU A 47 0.68 9.19 -0.89
CA GLU A 47 0.74 10.32 -1.81
C GLU A 47 0.30 9.92 -3.21
N SER A 48 0.66 8.72 -3.66
CA SER A 48 0.23 8.19 -4.95
C SER A 48 -1.30 8.00 -5.01
N ILE A 49 -1.92 7.50 -3.94
CA ILE A 49 -3.39 7.40 -3.86
C ILE A 49 -4.03 8.79 -3.89
N ARG A 50 -3.49 9.77 -3.14
CA ARG A 50 -4.02 11.15 -3.17
C ARG A 50 -4.01 11.74 -4.57
N GLN A 51 -2.88 11.58 -5.27
CA GLN A 51 -2.74 12.08 -6.63
C GLN A 51 -3.71 11.41 -7.59
N LEU A 52 -3.88 10.08 -7.51
CA LEU A 52 -4.84 9.37 -8.35
C LEU A 52 -6.28 9.83 -8.11
N TYR A 53 -6.68 10.01 -6.84
CA TYR A 53 -8.01 10.54 -6.53
C TYR A 53 -8.23 11.96 -7.05
N HIS A 54 -7.21 12.80 -6.98
CA HIS A 54 -7.25 14.15 -7.53
C HIS A 54 -7.35 14.13 -9.06
N LEU A 55 -6.56 13.28 -9.73
CA LEU A 55 -6.53 13.18 -11.20
C LEU A 55 -7.82 12.58 -11.77
N ASP A 56 -8.33 11.50 -11.18
CA ASP A 56 -9.46 10.75 -11.71
C ASP A 56 -10.81 11.41 -11.38
N PHE A 57 -10.90 12.07 -10.22
CA PHE A 57 -12.18 12.58 -9.70
C PHE A 57 -12.17 14.07 -9.36
N GLY A 58 -11.03 14.76 -9.46
CA GLY A 58 -10.90 16.16 -9.02
C GLY A 58 -11.08 16.34 -7.52
N MET A 59 -10.84 15.29 -6.72
CA MET A 59 -11.07 15.31 -5.27
C MET A 59 -9.76 15.35 -4.49
N ASP A 60 -9.63 16.31 -3.60
CA ASP A 60 -8.58 16.32 -2.57
C ASP A 60 -9.02 15.42 -1.40
N VAL A 61 -8.23 14.39 -1.13
CA VAL A 61 -8.52 13.39 -0.08
C VAL A 61 -7.38 13.29 0.93
N GLU A 62 -7.72 12.96 2.16
CA GLU A 62 -6.73 12.51 3.14
C GLU A 62 -6.62 10.99 3.07
N VAL A 63 -5.39 10.51 2.99
CA VAL A 63 -5.07 9.08 2.97
C VAL A 63 -4.12 8.84 4.14
N VAL A 64 -4.46 7.84 4.95
CA VAL A 64 -3.70 7.44 6.13
C VAL A 64 -3.54 5.93 6.12
N HIS A 65 -2.47 5.41 6.69
CA HIS A 65 -2.34 3.98 6.89
C HIS A 65 -3.27 3.51 8.01
N ILE A 66 -4.00 2.39 7.79
CA ILE A 66 -4.74 1.74 8.90
C ILE A 66 -3.75 1.08 9.88
N VAL A 67 -2.69 0.49 9.34
CA VAL A 67 -1.72 -0.32 10.07
C VAL A 67 -0.32 0.28 9.92
N SER A 68 0.57 0.03 10.88
CA SER A 68 1.98 0.39 10.70
C SER A 68 2.62 -0.50 9.62
N HIS A 69 3.76 -0.06 9.07
CA HIS A 69 4.55 -0.90 8.16
C HIS A 69 4.95 -2.22 8.83
N GLU A 70 5.43 -2.16 10.08
CA GLU A 70 5.78 -3.37 10.85
C GLU A 70 4.59 -4.34 10.96
N GLU A 71 3.40 -3.82 11.27
CA GLU A 71 2.19 -4.64 11.37
C GLU A 71 1.75 -5.18 10.00
N PHE A 72 1.91 -4.39 8.95
CA PHE A 72 1.64 -4.81 7.57
C PHE A 72 2.53 -6.00 7.18
N ILE A 73 3.85 -5.90 7.40
CA ILE A 73 4.80 -6.98 7.16
C ILE A 73 4.53 -8.19 8.08
N ALA A 74 4.16 -7.94 9.34
CA ALA A 74 3.84 -8.99 10.31
C ALA A 74 2.55 -9.76 9.97
N ARG A 75 1.66 -9.19 9.15
CA ARG A 75 0.44 -9.86 8.66
C ARG A 75 0.66 -10.60 7.35
N MET A 76 1.79 -10.40 6.66
CA MET A 76 2.11 -11.15 5.45
C MET A 76 2.26 -12.65 5.77
N PRO A 77 1.73 -13.55 4.92
CA PRO A 77 1.91 -14.99 5.07
C PRO A 77 3.38 -15.36 5.29
N ALA A 78 3.65 -16.28 6.22
CA ALA A 78 5.02 -16.68 6.56
C ALA A 78 5.83 -17.17 5.33
N GLY A 79 5.15 -17.72 4.32
CA GLY A 79 5.76 -18.11 3.05
C GLY A 79 6.32 -16.96 2.21
N GLU A 80 5.73 -15.76 2.29
CA GLU A 80 6.24 -14.57 1.58
C GLU A 80 7.46 -13.98 2.30
N ARG A 81 7.40 -13.88 3.63
CA ARG A 81 8.57 -13.47 4.44
C ARG A 81 9.74 -14.45 4.28
N ALA A 82 9.48 -15.76 4.24
CA ALA A 82 10.52 -16.75 4.02
C ALA A 82 11.11 -16.68 2.60
N ARG A 83 10.29 -16.42 1.57
CA ARG A 83 10.75 -16.19 0.20
C ARG A 83 11.62 -14.95 0.11
N GLU A 84 11.30 -13.85 0.80
CA GLU A 84 12.13 -12.64 0.84
C GLU A 84 13.50 -12.87 1.48
N ILE A 85 13.55 -13.58 2.61
CA ILE A 85 14.81 -13.94 3.29
C ILE A 85 15.67 -14.85 2.39
N MET A 86 15.04 -15.73 1.58
CA MET A 86 15.74 -16.55 0.59
C MET A 86 16.15 -15.77 -0.68
N HIS A 87 15.37 -14.76 -1.07
CA HIS A 87 15.60 -13.95 -2.27
C HIS A 87 16.82 -13.01 -2.12
N ASP A 88 17.22 -12.70 -0.89
CA ASP A 88 18.46 -11.97 -0.58
C ASP A 88 19.73 -12.86 -0.75
N ARG A 89 19.57 -14.18 -0.94
CA ARG A 89 20.65 -15.14 -1.20
C ARG A 89 20.62 -15.81 -2.58
N THR A 90 19.53 -15.68 -3.32
CA THR A 90 19.37 -16.35 -4.62
C THR A 90 18.46 -15.50 -5.51
N ALA A 91 19.07 -14.59 -6.26
CA ALA A 91 18.42 -13.98 -7.42
C ALA A 91 18.11 -15.09 -8.43
N ASP A 92 16.92 -15.01 -9.03
CA ASP A 92 16.33 -15.95 -9.99
C ASP A 92 15.68 -17.20 -9.36
N LEU A 93 14.39 -17.12 -9.04
CA LEU A 93 13.33 -18.02 -9.54
C LEU A 93 12.05 -17.92 -8.67
N MET A 94 10.92 -17.69 -9.36
CA MET A 94 9.51 -17.90 -8.94
C MET A 94 8.72 -16.68 -8.41
N ALA A 95 7.74 -16.27 -9.22
CA ALA A 95 6.68 -15.32 -8.89
C ALA A 95 5.45 -16.09 -8.37
N ASP A 96 4.87 -15.64 -7.26
CA ASP A 96 3.55 -16.04 -6.80
C ASP A 96 2.94 -14.89 -5.99
N ASP A 97 1.67 -14.56 -6.26
CA ASP A 97 1.05 -13.27 -5.95
C ASP A 97 0.28 -13.25 -4.60
N GLY A 98 0.62 -12.31 -3.70
CA GLY A 98 -0.14 -11.99 -2.48
C GLY A 98 -1.01 -10.73 -2.60
N VAL A 99 -2.17 -10.71 -1.92
CA VAL A 99 -3.18 -9.62 -1.96
C VAL A 99 -3.58 -9.17 -0.54
N LEU A 100 -3.66 -7.85 -0.25
CA LEU A 100 -4.12 -7.31 1.05
C LEU A 100 -4.81 -5.92 1.00
N THR A 101 -5.82 -5.69 1.86
CA THR A 101 -6.81 -4.56 1.88
C THR A 101 -6.40 -3.34 2.75
N PHE A 102 -6.64 -2.08 2.33
CA PHE A 102 -6.43 -0.84 3.15
C PHE A 102 -7.68 0.07 3.19
N ALA A 103 -7.74 1.09 4.07
CA ALA A 103 -8.83 2.08 4.22
C ALA A 103 -8.46 3.48 3.73
N VAL A 104 -9.35 4.15 3.01
CA VAL A 104 -9.39 5.59 2.67
C VAL A 104 -10.52 6.22 3.46
N THR A 105 -10.46 7.50 3.81
CA THR A 105 -11.54 8.17 4.55
C THR A 105 -11.71 9.60 4.07
N ARG A 106 -12.96 10.07 3.97
CA ARG A 106 -13.27 11.42 3.49
C ARG A 106 -13.13 12.44 4.64
N MET A 107 -12.30 13.46 4.46
CA MET A 107 -12.29 14.63 5.33
C MET A 107 -13.46 15.55 4.95
N GLY A 108 -14.35 15.81 5.91
CA GLY A 108 -15.42 16.79 5.76
C GLY A 108 -14.85 18.21 5.70
N ALA A 109 -15.30 18.99 4.73
CA ALA A 109 -15.00 20.42 4.65
C ALA A 109 -15.45 21.11 5.94
N ALA A 110 -14.51 21.76 6.64
CA ALA A 110 -14.86 22.70 7.69
C ALA A 110 -15.60 23.87 7.03
N ALA A 111 -16.89 23.98 7.31
CA ALA A 111 -17.71 25.11 6.91
C ALA A 111 -17.17 26.39 7.58
N HIS A 112 -16.77 27.36 6.76
CA HIS A 112 -16.63 28.74 7.19
C HIS A 112 -18.03 29.34 7.36
N ILE A 113 -18.39 29.68 8.60
CA ILE A 113 -19.36 30.74 8.93
C ILE A 113 -18.75 31.55 10.07
#